data_AF-A0A3A0AHL8-F1
#
_entry.id   AF-A0A3A0AHL8-F1
#
_cell.length_a   1.000
_cell.length_b   1.000
_cell.length_c   1.000
_cell.angle_alpha   90.00
_cell.angle_beta   90.00
_cell.angle_gamma   90.00
#
_symmetry.space_group_name_H-M   'P 1'
#
loop_
_entity.id
_entity.type
_entity.pdbx_description
1 polymer ?
#
loop_
_entity_poly.entity_id
_entity_poly.type
_entity_poly.pdbx_seq_one_letter_code
_entity_poly.pdbx_strand_id
1 'polypeptide(L)' 'MGKRLGIPNLSAHDCRHYWATRATLAGTHPKALQQAGGWNSPAMVMRYVNETEVANEGVML' A
#
# COMPACT_ATOMS: atom_id res chain seq x y z
N MET A 1 -15.65 3.05 -13.82
CA MET A 1 -16.18 2.24 -12.70
C MET A 1 -16.91 3.10 -11.66
N GLY A 2 -16.25 4.10 -11.06
CA GLY A 2 -16.83 4.94 -9.99
C GLY A 2 -18.16 5.64 -10.32
N LYS A 3 -18.33 6.15 -11.54
CA LYS A 3 -19.58 6.81 -11.97
C LYS A 3 -20.83 5.93 -11.84
N ARG A 4 -20.70 4.60 -12.02
CA ARG A 4 -21.81 3.65 -11.87
C ARG A 4 -22.18 3.39 -10.41
N LEU A 5 -21.26 3.69 -9.49
CA LEU A 5 -21.43 3.53 -8.04
C LEU A 5 -21.73 4.88 -7.36
N GLY A 6 -21.95 5.95 -8.12
CA GLY A 6 -22.19 7.30 -7.57
C GLY A 6 -20.94 7.98 -7.00
N ILE A 7 -19.73 7.47 -7.28
CA ILE A 7 -18.46 8.06 -6.84
C ILE A 7 -17.79 8.73 -8.05
N PRO A 8 -18.06 10.02 -8.30
CA PRO A 8 -17.39 10.74 -9.38
C PRO A 8 -15.88 10.81 -9.11
N ASN A 9 -15.09 10.79 -10.19
CA ASN A 9 -13.62 10.90 -10.18
C ASN A 9 -12.82 9.76 -9.52
N LEU A 10 -13.46 8.67 -9.09
CA LEU A 10 -12.73 7.48 -8.64
C LEU A 10 -11.99 6.81 -9.81
N SER A 11 -10.67 6.83 -9.75
CA SER A 11 -9.77 6.21 -10.72
C SER A 11 -9.27 4.84 -10.25
N ALA A 12 -8.73 4.05 -11.18
CA ALA A 12 -8.05 2.80 -10.82
C ALA A 12 -6.81 3.04 -9.93
N HIS A 13 -6.20 4.23 -10.04
CA HIS A 13 -5.05 4.61 -9.23
C HIS A 13 -5.42 4.76 -7.76
N ASP A 14 -6.57 5.37 -7.47
CA ASP A 14 -7.08 5.52 -6.09
C ASP A 14 -7.37 4.17 -5.46
N CYS A 15 -7.98 3.24 -6.21
CA CYS A 15 -8.21 1.87 -5.75
C CYS A 15 -6.89 1.15 -5.44
N ARG A 16 -5.84 1.39 -6.23
CA ARG A 16 -4.52 0.79 -6.00
C ARG A 16 -3.86 1.34 -4.73
N HIS A 17 -4.00 2.64 -4.46
CA HIS A 17 -3.55 3.23 -3.19
C HIS A 17 -4.29 2.62 -2.00
N TYR A 18 -5.63 2.58 -2.08
CA TYR A 18 -6.45 2.00 -1.03
C TYR A 18 -6.06 0.54 -0.74
N TRP A 19 -5.90 -0.27 -1.79
CA TRP A 19 -5.46 -1.66 -1.66
C TRP A 19 -4.09 -1.77 -0.98
N ALA A 20 -3.12 -0.94 -1.39
CA ALA A 20 -1.78 -0.97 -0.83
C ALA A 20 -1.77 -0.63 0.68
N THR A 21 -2.43 0.46 1.07
CA THR A 21 -2.59 0.84 2.49
C THR A 21 -3.27 -0.26 3.29
N ARG A 22 -4.35 -0.86 2.77
CA ARG A 22 -5.07 -1.95 3.46
C ARG A 22 -4.23 -3.21 3.61
N ALA A 23 -3.46 -3.57 2.59
CA ALA A 23 -2.58 -4.73 2.65
C ALA A 23 -1.47 -4.54 3.69
N THR A 24 -0.86 -3.35 3.75
CA THR A 24 0.12 -3.01 4.78
C THR A 24 -0.48 -3.06 6.18
N LEU A 25 -1.64 -2.44 6.39
CA LEU A 25 -2.35 -2.47 7.69
C LEU A 25 -2.73 -3.90 8.13
N ALA A 26 -2.93 -4.81 7.18
CA ALA A 26 -3.18 -6.22 7.46
C ALA A 26 -1.89 -7.01 7.77
N GLY A 27 -0.73 -6.35 7.85
CA GLY A 27 0.57 -6.97 8.13
C GLY A 27 1.25 -7.58 6.90
N THR A 28 0.86 -7.19 5.68
CA THR A 28 1.55 -7.68 4.48
C THR A 28 2.97 -7.14 4.44
N HIS A 29 3.95 -8.04 4.43
CA HIS A 29 5.36 -7.66 4.36
C HIS A 29 5.66 -6.80 3.11
N PRO A 30 6.44 -5.70 3.22
CA PRO A 30 6.64 -4.74 2.12
C PRO A 30 7.15 -5.38 0.82
N LYS A 31 8.03 -6.39 0.93
CA LYS A 31 8.52 -7.15 -0.24
C LYS A 31 7.41 -7.92 -0.98
N ALA A 32 6.48 -8.54 -0.24
CA ALA A 32 5.36 -9.24 -0.85
C ALA A 32 4.38 -8.26 -1.51
N LEU A 33 4.13 -7.12 -0.83
CA LEU A 33 3.33 -6.03 -1.39
C LEU A 33 3.96 -5.47 -2.68
N GLN A 34 5.28 -5.28 -2.70
CA GLN A 34 6.03 -4.83 -3.87
C GLN A 34 5.79 -5.74 -5.09
N GLN A 35 5.94 -7.05 -4.89
CA GLN A 35 5.76 -8.05 -5.93
C GLN A 35 4.31 -8.10 -6.42
N ALA A 36 3.34 -8.16 -5.50
CA ALA A 36 1.92 -8.20 -5.82
C ALA A 36 1.45 -6.95 -6.58
N GLY A 37 1.99 -5.77 -6.25
CA GLY A 37 1.65 -4.52 -6.89
C GLY A 37 2.50 -4.16 -8.11
N GLY A 38 3.48 -4.99 -8.47
CA GLY A 38 4.34 -4.79 -9.64
C GLY A 38 5.23 -3.54 -9.57
N TRP A 39 5.67 -3.13 -8.37
CA TRP A 39 6.53 -1.96 -8.22
C TRP A 39 8.00 -2.32 -8.46
N ASN A 40 8.66 -1.58 -9.35
CA ASN A 40 10.09 -1.74 -9.60
C ASN A 40 10.97 -1.20 -8.46
N SER A 41 10.44 -0.29 -7.63
CA SER A 41 11.19 0.35 -6.57
C SER A 41 10.56 0.10 -5.19
N PRO A 42 11.33 -0.38 -4.20
CA PRO A 42 10.88 -0.49 -2.81
C PRO A 42 10.43 0.86 -2.24
N ALA A 43 11.05 1.98 -2.66
CA ALA A 43 10.74 3.31 -2.15
C ALA A 43 9.27 3.73 -2.39
N MET A 44 8.65 3.21 -3.45
CA MET A 44 7.23 3.47 -3.74
C MET A 44 6.29 2.72 -2.79
N VAL A 45 6.72 1.55 -2.30
CA VAL A 45 5.95 0.72 -1.36
C VAL A 45 6.10 1.24 0.06
N MET A 46 7.29 1.73 0.41
CA MET A 46 7.56 2.29 1.74
C MET A 46 6.66 3.47 2.10
N ARG A 47 6.05 4.15 1.12
CA ARG A 47 5.04 5.20 1.36
C ARG A 47 3.85 4.68 2.16
N TYR A 48 3.45 3.43 1.97
CA TYR A 48 2.33 2.82 2.70
C TYR A 48 2.76 2.22 4.05
N VAL A 49 4.05 1.87 4.19
CA VAL A 49 4.64 1.24 5.40
C VAL A 49 4.95 2.28 6.47
N ASN A 50 5.51 3.42 6.06
CA ASN A 50 5.86 4.51 6.96
C ASN A 50 4.63 5.15 7.64
N GLU A 51 3.44 4.98 7.07
CA GLU A 51 2.18 5.41 7.71
C GLU A 51 1.76 4.46 8.85
N THR A 52 2.34 3.26 8.95
CA THR A 52 1.81 2.16 9.77
C THR A 52 2.78 1.56 10.79
N GLU A 53 4.10 1.72 10.64
CA GLU A 53 5.10 1.02 11.48
C GLU A 53 5.82 1.90 12.52
N VAL A 54 6.13 1.30 13.68
CA VAL A 54 7.11 1.82 14.64
C VAL A 54 8.51 1.44 14.16
N ALA A 55 9.35 2.42 13.83
CA ALA A 55 10.63 2.25 13.14
C ALA A 55 11.66 1.29 13.79
N ASN A 56 11.44 0.86 15.04
CA ASN A 56 12.38 0.04 15.81
C ASN A 56 11.89 -1.41 16.03
N GLU A 57 10.70 -1.76 15.54
CA GLU A 57 10.15 -3.10 15.73
C GLU A 57 11.00 -4.13 14.96
N GLY A 58 11.55 -5.13 15.66
CA GLY A 58 12.42 -6.15 15.08
C GLY A 58 13.91 -5.80 14.99
N VAL A 59 14.33 -4.61 15.45
CA VAL A 59 15.75 -4.28 15.60
C VAL A 59 16.32 -5.05 16.79
N MET A 60 17.30 -5.92 16.55
CA MET A 60 18.06 -6.61 17.60
C MET A 60 19.44 -5.95 17.72
N LEU A 61 19.83 -5.54 18.93
CA LEU A 61 21.12 -4.91 19.25
C LEU A 61 22.13 -5.93 19.79
#